data_AF-A0A8X6LDV2-F1
#
_entry.id   AF-A0A8X6LDV2-F1
#
_cell.length_a   1.000
_cell.length_b   1.000
_cell.length_c   1.000
_cell.angle_alpha   90.00
_cell.angle_beta   90.00
_cell.angle_gamma   90.00
#
_symmetry.space_group_name_H-M   'P 1'
#
loop_
_entity.id
_entity.type
_entity.pdbx_description
1 polymer ?
#
loop_
_entity_poly.entity_id
_entity_poly.type
_entity_poly.pdbx_seq_one_letter_code
_entity_poly.pdbx_strand_id
1 'polypeptide(L)' 'MTSMSSCTPVPLVFTVVNPEGWDESKAPIIFLHGATASKEYWFDIPKTVADMTKRK' A
#
# COMPACT_ATOMS: atom_id res chain seq x y z
N MET A 1 23.05 -15.81 25.70
CA MET A 1 22.10 -16.49 24.79
C MET A 1 21.00 -15.50 24.42
N THR A 2 21.06 -14.92 23.22
CA THR A 2 20.01 -14.04 22.71
C THR A 2 18.86 -14.90 22.19
N SER A 3 17.69 -14.80 22.83
CA SER A 3 16.46 -15.44 22.36
C SER A 3 16.13 -14.92 20.95
N MET A 4 16.12 -15.79 19.94
CA MET A 4 15.59 -15.44 18.63
C MET A 4 14.07 -15.42 18.73
N SER A 5 13.48 -14.23 18.66
CA SER A 5 12.04 -14.07 18.49
C SER A 5 11.60 -14.82 17.23
N SER A 6 10.68 -15.77 17.37
CA SER A 6 10.07 -16.46 16.22
C SER A 6 9.22 -15.45 15.46
N CYS A 7 9.68 -15.02 14.29
CA CYS A 7 8.89 -14.15 13.42
C CYS A 7 8.02 -15.03 12.51
N THR A 8 6.70 -15.01 12.72
CA THR A 8 5.75 -15.72 11.87
C THR A 8 5.19 -14.73 10.83
N PRO A 9 5.42 -14.97 9.53
CA PRO A 9 4.82 -14.15 8.48
C PRO A 9 3.29 -14.19 8.55
N VAL A 10 2.66 -13.04 8.42
CA VAL A 10 1.19 -12.92 8.34
C VAL A 10 0.81 -12.48 6.93
N PRO A 11 -0.13 -13.18 6.26
CA PRO A 11 -0.62 -12.74 4.96
C PRO A 11 -1.38 -11.42 5.12
N LEU A 12 -0.95 -10.41 4.37
CA LEU A 12 -1.62 -9.12 4.30
C LEU A 12 -2.56 -9.11 3.10
N VAL A 13 -3.78 -8.61 3.31
CA VAL A 13 -4.73 -8.33 2.24
C VAL A 13 -4.58 -6.86 1.87
N PHE A 14 -4.29 -6.59 0.60
CA PHE A 14 -4.11 -5.24 0.09
C PHE A 14 -4.63 -5.13 -1.35
N THR A 15 -4.92 -3.89 -1.77
CA THR A 15 -5.24 -3.56 -3.16
C THR A 15 -4.10 -2.75 -3.75
N VAL A 16 -3.68 -3.10 -4.98
CA VAL A 16 -2.69 -2.32 -5.74
C VAL A 16 -3.43 -1.36 -6.67
N VAL A 17 -2.97 -0.11 -6.74
CA VAL A 17 -3.53 0.92 -7.62
C VAL A 17 -2.42 1.45 -8.52
N ASN A 18 -2.49 1.09 -9.80
CA ASN A 18 -1.49 1.51 -10.78
C ASN A 18 -2.01 2.72 -11.57
N PRO A 19 -1.21 3.79 -11.73
CA PRO A 19 -1.53 4.88 -12.63
C PRO A 19 -1.17 4.54 -14.08
N GLU A 20 -1.77 5.26 -15.03
CA GLU A 20 -1.35 5.16 -16.42
C GLU A 20 0.08 5.72 -16.60
N GLY A 21 0.94 4.94 -17.25
CA GLY A 21 2.34 5.28 -17.47
C GLY A 21 3.19 5.31 -16.20
N TRP A 22 2.89 4.41 -15.25
CA TRP A 22 3.62 4.31 -13.99
C TRP A 22 5.09 3.92 -14.20
N ASP A 23 5.93 4.38 -13.30
CA ASP A 23 7.38 4.23 -13.38
C ASP A 23 7.88 3.21 -12.35
N GLU A 24 8.36 2.06 -12.83
CA GLU A 24 8.91 0.97 -12.02
C GLU A 24 10.14 1.37 -11.19
N SER A 25 10.85 2.44 -11.58
CA SER A 25 12.01 2.93 -10.84
C SER A 25 11.63 3.69 -9.56
N LYS A 26 10.36 4.11 -9.42
CA LYS A 26 9.91 4.85 -8.25
C LYS A 26 9.43 3.93 -7.15
N ALA A 27 9.78 4.29 -5.91
CA ALA A 27 9.29 3.61 -4.72
C ALA A 27 7.73 3.65 -4.65
N PRO A 28 7.09 2.54 -4.22
CA PRO A 28 5.64 2.49 -4.05
C PRO A 28 5.15 3.37 -2.91
N ILE A 29 3.89 3.77 -2.97
CA ILE A 29 3.18 4.48 -1.90
C ILE A 29 2.26 3.49 -1.19
N ILE A 30 2.42 3.38 0.13
CA ILE A 30 1.62 2.48 0.96
C ILE A 30 0.56 3.29 1.70
N PHE A 31 -0.71 2.95 1.48
CA PHE A 31 -1.83 3.49 2.23
C PHE A 31 -2.20 2.56 3.36
N LEU A 32 -1.91 2.99 4.59
CA LEU A 32 -2.32 2.30 5.81
C LEU A 32 -3.62 2.91 6.32
N HIS A 33 -4.60 2.06 6.63
CA HIS A 33 -5.86 2.49 7.21
C HIS A 33 -6.17 1.73 8.50
N GLY A 34 -7.00 2.35 9.36
CA GLY A 34 -7.53 1.69 10.55
C GLY A 34 -8.53 0.58 10.18
N ALA A 35 -8.82 -0.32 11.12
CA ALA A 35 -9.65 -1.52 10.88
C ALA A 35 -11.04 -1.23 10.30
N THR A 36 -11.62 -0.06 10.56
CA THR A 36 -12.95 0.36 10.08
C THR A 36 -12.91 1.32 8.88
N ALA A 37 -11.72 1.78 8.48
CA ALA A 37 -11.54 2.73 7.39
C ALA A 37 -11.09 1.99 6.14
N SER A 38 -11.91 1.07 5.64
CA SER A 38 -11.64 0.31 4.41
C SER A 38 -11.57 1.22 3.18
N LYS A 39 -11.18 0.66 2.03
CA LYS A 39 -11.07 1.36 0.73
C LYS A 39 -12.29 2.24 0.43
N GLU A 40 -13.49 1.86 0.86
CA GLU A 40 -14.72 2.64 0.65
C GLU A 40 -14.70 4.02 1.34
N TYR A 41 -13.95 4.18 2.43
CA TYR A 41 -13.80 5.47 3.13
C TYR A 41 -12.80 6.42 2.46
N TRP A 42 -11.85 5.87 1.71
CA TRP A 42 -10.77 6.63 1.10
C TRP A 42 -11.12 7.11 -0.32
N PHE A 43 -12.30 6.75 -0.81
CA PHE A 43 -12.81 7.11 -2.15
C PHE A 43 -11.72 6.91 -3.22
N ASP A 44 -11.37 7.99 -3.93
CA ASP A 44 -10.41 7.98 -5.03
C ASP A 44 -9.01 8.43 -4.61
N ILE A 45 -8.74 8.70 -3.33
CA ILE A 45 -7.45 9.22 -2.86
C ILE A 45 -6.26 8.37 -3.34
N PRO A 46 -6.26 7.03 -3.20
CA PRO A 46 -5.14 6.22 -3.67
C PRO A 46 -4.90 6.38 -5.17
N LYS A 47 -5.98 6.47 -5.97
CA LYS A 47 -5.90 6.66 -7.41
C LYS A 47 -5.41 8.05 -7.79
N THR A 48 -5.91 9.10 -7.14
CA THR A 48 -5.45 10.48 -7.36
C THR A 48 -3.95 10.62 -7.08
N VAL A 49 -3.48 10.05 -5.96
CA VAL A 49 -2.06 10.10 -5.60
C VAL A 49 -1.21 9.31 -6.58
N ALA A 50 -1.65 8.11 -6.96
CA ALA A 50 -0.97 7.31 -7.97
C ALA A 50 -0.84 8.09 -9.29
N ASP A 51 -1.93 8.66 -9.80
CA ASP A 51 -1.97 9.37 -11.09
C ASP A 51 -1.10 10.64 -11.08
N MET A 52 -1.09 11.38 -9.96
CA MET A 52 -0.26 12.59 -9.79
C MET A 52 1.24 12.29 -9.65
N THR A 53 1.60 11.19 -8.98
CA THR A 53 3.01 10.89 -8.68
C THR A 53 3.65 9.94 -9.69
N LYS A 54 2.83 9.26 -10.51
CA LYS A 54 3.22 8.15 -11.38
C LYS A 54 3.90 7.01 -10.61
N ARG A 55 3.42 6.75 -9.39
CA ARG A 55 3.87 5.67 -8.48
C ARG A 55 2.73 4.69 -8.24
N LYS A 56 3.07 3.43 -8.02
CA LYS A 56 2.14 2.37 -7.58
C LYS A 56 1.86 2.46 -6.08
#